data_AF-A0A397PDU2-F1
#
_entry.id   AF-A0A397PDU2-F1
#
_cell.length_a   1.000
_cell.length_b   1.000
_cell.length_c   1.000
_cell.angle_alpha   90.00
_cell.angle_beta   90.00
_cell.angle_gamma   90.00
#
_symmetry.space_group_name_H-M   'P 1'
#
loop_
_entity.id
_entity.type
_entity.pdbx_description
1 polymer ?
#
loop_
_entity_poly.entity_id
_entity_poly.type
_entity_poly.pdbx_seq_one_letter_code
_entity_poly.pdbx_strand_id
1 'polypeptide(L)'
;MISIIRFIETITRAVGYTAALVVIPLALGVSYEVFARYFFGAPTIWAFELGYTLMGVHFLLGGALTLQKQAHVRIDLIYARLSPRMRAVLDLTLYLVLILPCLYLISDRLIEYASSAYQSGERSGNSAWNPVIWPFRAIIAFSFVLLLLQVIAECLKAVRAIFGRADYPETPAATEQQQ
;
A
#
# COMPACT_ATOMS: atom_id res chain seq x y z
N MET A 1 5.74 -19.92 -12.15
CA MET A 1 4.97 -19.48 -10.97
C MET A 1 5.86 -18.91 -9.87
N ILE A 2 6.79 -19.69 -9.30
CA ILE A 2 7.63 -19.24 -8.17
C ILE A 2 8.48 -18.02 -8.51
N SER A 3 9.12 -18.01 -9.69
CA SER A 3 9.95 -16.88 -10.13
C SER A 3 9.15 -15.58 -10.26
N ILE A 4 7.91 -15.66 -10.75
CA ILE A 4 7.00 -14.50 -10.87
C ILE A 4 6.63 -13.97 -9.49
N ILE A 5 6.24 -14.86 -8.57
CA ILE A 5 5.91 -14.48 -7.18
C ILE A 5 7.10 -13.77 -6.54
N ARG A 6 8.29 -14.37 -6.60
CA ARG A 6 9.51 -13.78 -6.01
C ARG A 6 9.88 -12.44 -6.62
N PHE A 7 9.71 -12.28 -7.94
CA PHE A 7 9.97 -11.03 -8.62
C PHE A 7 9.05 -9.91 -8.12
N ILE A 8 7.73 -10.16 -8.13
CA ILE A 8 6.73 -9.21 -7.61
C ILE A 8 7.04 -8.89 -6.14
N GLU A 9 7.27 -9.91 -5.31
CA GLU A 9 7.53 -9.72 -3.90
C GLU A 9 8.82 -8.94 -3.62
N THR A 10 9.83 -9.07 -4.49
CA THR A 10 11.08 -8.30 -4.38
C THR A 10 10.83 -6.82 -4.66
N ILE A 11 10.06 -6.52 -5.71
CA ILE A 11 9.67 -5.13 -6.04
C ILE A 11 8.83 -4.54 -4.91
N THR A 12 7.78 -5.24 -4.48
CA THR A 12 6.92 -4.80 -3.36
C THR A 12 7.73 -4.50 -2.11
N ARG A 13 8.71 -5.35 -1.79
CA ARG A 13 9.57 -5.19 -0.62
C ARG A 13 10.52 -4.01 -0.76
N ALA A 14 11.14 -3.84 -1.92
CA ALA A 14 12.01 -2.71 -2.20
C ALA A 14 11.24 -1.39 -2.07
N VAL A 15 10.07 -1.28 -2.70
CA VAL A 15 9.21 -0.09 -2.62
C VAL A 15 8.72 0.15 -1.19
N GLY A 16 8.29 -0.89 -0.49
CA GLY A 16 7.81 -0.73 0.89
C GLY A 16 8.91 -0.27 1.86
N TYR A 17 10.15 -0.73 1.68
CA TYR A 17 11.28 -0.27 2.49
C TYR A 17 11.75 1.14 2.13
N THR A 18 11.72 1.53 0.86
CA THR A 18 12.00 2.92 0.49
C THR A 18 10.90 3.86 0.98
N ALA A 19 9.63 3.41 0.97
CA ALA A 19 8.52 4.16 1.55
C ALA A 19 8.66 4.38 3.06
N ALA A 20 9.31 3.46 3.79
CA ALA A 20 9.60 3.66 5.21
C ALA A 20 10.49 4.88 5.45
N LEU A 21 11.41 5.19 4.52
CA LEU A 21 12.30 6.35 4.63
C LEU A 21 11.56 7.69 4.48
N VAL A 22 10.36 7.71 3.89
CA VAL A 22 9.51 8.92 3.75
C VAL A 22 9.12 9.51 5.11
N VAL A 23 9.10 8.70 6.16
CA VAL A 23 8.80 9.17 7.52
C VAL A 23 9.86 10.15 8.03
N ILE A 24 11.10 10.05 7.55
CA ILE A 24 12.22 10.90 7.98
C ILE A 24 12.01 12.36 7.55
N PRO A 25 11.86 12.70 6.24
CA PRO A 25 11.58 14.07 5.82
C PRO A 25 10.23 14.58 6.36
N LEU A 26 9.24 13.69 6.58
CA LEU A 26 7.99 14.06 7.24
C LEU A 26 8.23 14.54 8.68
N ALA A 27 8.93 13.75 9.49
CA ALA A 27 9.23 14.09 10.88
C ALA A 27 10.07 15.36 10.99
N LEU A 28 11.08 15.51 10.12
CA LEU A 28 11.92 16.70 10.06
C LEU A 28 11.12 17.94 9.65
N GLY A 29 10.25 17.82 8.64
CA GLY A 29 9.41 18.92 8.16
C GLY A 29 8.43 19.42 9.23
N VAL A 30 7.75 18.50 9.92
CA VAL A 30 6.84 18.85 11.03
C VAL A 30 7.60 19.44 12.22
N SER A 31 8.76 18.87 12.58
CA SER A 31 9.59 19.40 13.67
C SER A 31 10.08 20.80 13.35
N TYR A 32 10.50 21.05 12.12
CA TYR A 32 10.90 22.37 11.65
C TYR A 32 9.75 23.37 11.70
N GLU A 33 8.54 22.99 11.28
CA GLU A 33 7.36 23.85 11.34
C GLU A 33 7.03 24.27 12.77
N VAL A 34 7.04 23.32 13.71
CA VAL A 34 6.84 23.60 15.13
C VAL A 34 7.92 24.58 15.62
N PHE A 35 9.19 24.32 15.31
CA PHE A 35 10.28 25.19 15.71
C PHE A 35 10.13 26.61 15.13
N ALA A 36 9.89 26.74 13.83
CA ALA A 36 9.76 28.02 13.15
C ALA A 36 8.59 28.85 13.67
N ARG A 37 7.46 28.19 13.96
CA ARG A 37 6.27 28.84 14.51
C ARG A 37 6.49 29.38 15.92
N TYR A 38 7.09 28.58 16.81
CA TYR A 38 7.19 28.94 18.23
C TYR A 38 8.44 29.75 18.57
N PHE A 39 9.57 29.55 17.87
CA PHE A 39 10.81 30.27 18.15
C PHE A 39 11.00 31.51 17.28
N PHE A 40 10.59 31.46 16.00
CA PHE A 40 10.75 32.59 15.08
C PHE A 40 9.46 33.38 14.84
N GLY A 41 8.31 32.90 15.32
CA GLY A 41 7.02 33.50 15.02
C GLY A 41 6.67 33.49 13.52
N ALA A 42 7.34 32.64 12.74
CA ALA A 42 7.29 32.61 11.29
C ALA A 42 6.85 31.22 10.80
N PRO A 43 5.53 30.93 10.75
CA PRO A 43 5.03 29.65 10.26
C PRO A 43 5.36 29.46 8.78
N THR A 44 5.63 28.22 8.37
CA THR A 44 5.95 27.92 6.97
C THR A 44 4.68 27.68 6.15
N ILE A 45 4.72 28.09 4.88
CA ILE A 45 3.60 27.90 3.95
C ILE A 45 3.48 26.46 3.43
N TRP A 46 4.57 25.68 3.48
CA TRP A 46 4.69 24.38 2.81
C TRP A 46 4.49 23.18 3.75
N ALA A 47 4.77 23.32 5.05
CA ALA A 47 4.82 22.17 5.96
C ALA A 47 3.49 21.44 6.11
N PHE A 48 2.36 22.16 6.06
CA PHE A 48 1.04 21.55 6.14
C PHE A 48 0.77 20.60 4.97
N GLU A 49 0.92 21.10 3.74
CA GLU A 49 0.65 20.31 2.54
C GLU A 49 1.67 19.18 2.35
N LEU A 50 2.95 19.47 2.59
CA LEU A 50 4.01 18.47 2.54
C LEU A 50 3.79 17.37 3.59
N GLY A 51 3.33 17.74 4.79
CA GLY A 51 3.06 16.81 5.88
C GLY A 51 2.02 15.76 5.52
N TYR A 52 0.79 16.18 5.16
CA TYR A 52 -0.24 15.19 4.81
C TYR A 52 0.10 14.43 3.51
N THR A 53 0.80 15.05 2.56
CA THR A 53 1.19 14.42 1.31
C THR A 53 2.20 13.31 1.57
N LEU A 54 3.27 13.57 2.32
CA LEU A 54 4.27 12.56 2.67
C LEU A 54 3.67 11.45 3.55
N MET A 55 2.77 11.79 4.47
CA MET A 55 2.01 10.80 5.24
C MET A 55 1.19 9.89 4.32
N GLY A 56 0.46 10.47 3.37
CA GLY A 56 -0.31 9.71 2.37
C GLY A 56 0.58 8.80 1.52
N VAL A 57 1.70 9.31 1.02
CA VAL A 57 2.71 8.53 0.26
C VAL A 57 3.22 7.35 1.07
N HIS A 58 3.57 7.57 2.34
CA HIS A 58 4.07 6.53 3.23
C HIS A 58 3.05 5.39 3.40
N PHE A 59 1.79 5.72 3.69
CA PHE A 59 0.73 4.74 3.85
C PHE A 59 0.41 3.99 2.55
N LEU A 60 0.28 4.71 1.43
CA LEU A 60 -0.10 4.13 0.15
C LEU A 60 0.93 3.13 -0.37
N LEU A 61 2.22 3.50 -0.36
CA LEU A 61 3.29 2.61 -0.79
C LEU A 61 3.50 1.44 0.18
N GLY A 62 3.21 1.63 1.47
CA GLY A 62 3.27 0.57 2.48
C GLY A 62 2.19 -0.50 2.33
N GLY A 63 1.04 -0.18 1.71
CA GLY A 63 -0.11 -1.09 1.61
C GLY A 63 0.21 -2.45 0.96
N ALA A 64 0.93 -2.43 -0.17
CA ALA A 64 1.34 -3.67 -0.84
C ALA A 64 2.30 -4.52 0.03
N LEU A 65 3.21 -3.88 0.78
CA LEU A 65 4.10 -4.59 1.70
C LEU A 65 3.33 -5.20 2.88
N THR A 66 2.32 -4.50 3.39
CA THR A 66 1.43 -5.02 4.45
C THR A 66 0.66 -6.25 3.97
N LEU A 67 0.16 -6.24 2.73
CA LEU A 67 -0.48 -7.41 2.11
C LEU A 67 0.51 -8.56 1.93
N GLN A 68 1.70 -8.30 1.40
CA GLN A 68 2.75 -9.32 1.28
C GLN A 68 3.05 -10.01 2.61
N LYS A 69 3.18 -9.21 3.69
CA LYS A 69 3.46 -9.70 5.04
C LYS A 69 2.24 -10.25 5.75
N GLN A 70 1.06 -10.21 5.12
CA GLN A 70 -0.19 -10.70 5.68
C GLN A 70 -0.53 -10.02 7.02
N ALA A 71 -0.10 -8.76 7.16
CA ALA A 71 -0.23 -7.95 8.37
C ALA A 71 -1.46 -7.03 8.33
N HIS A 72 -2.37 -7.23 7.37
CA HIS A 72 -3.67 -6.59 7.40
C HIS A 72 -4.51 -7.20 8.52
N VAL A 73 -5.25 -6.35 9.24
CA VAL A 73 -6.23 -6.79 10.23
C VAL A 73 -7.25 -7.69 9.54
N ARG A 74 -7.31 -8.95 9.96
CA ARG A 74 -8.28 -9.93 9.47
C ARG A 74 -9.23 -10.32 10.58
N ILE A 75 -10.49 -10.52 10.22
CA ILE A 75 -11.52 -11.02 11.13
C ILE A 75 -11.54 -12.54 10.98
N ASP A 76 -10.81 -13.24 11.84
CA ASP A 76 -10.50 -14.67 11.66
C ASP A 76 -11.55 -15.64 12.22
N LEU A 77 -12.78 -15.19 12.53
CA LEU A 77 -13.81 -16.03 13.16
C LEU A 77 -14.14 -17.29 12.34
N ILE A 78 -14.26 -17.13 11.02
CA ILE A 78 -14.55 -18.23 10.09
C ILE A 78 -13.26 -18.92 9.65
N TYR A 79 -12.19 -18.15 9.43
CA TYR A 79 -10.88 -18.67 8.99
C TYR A 79 -10.33 -19.72 9.95
N ALA A 80 -10.41 -19.50 11.26
CA ALA A 80 -9.86 -20.40 12.27
C ALA A 80 -10.39 -21.84 12.14
N ARG A 81 -11.63 -22.03 11.66
CA ARG A 81 -12.28 -23.35 11.56
C ARG A 81 -12.06 -24.05 10.23
N LEU A 82 -11.49 -23.37 9.23
CA LEU A 82 -11.30 -23.91 7.89
C LEU A 82 -9.99 -24.68 7.76
N SER A 83 -9.99 -25.74 6.95
CA SER A 83 -8.75 -26.43 6.55
C SER A 83 -7.88 -25.51 5.67
N PRO A 84 -6.54 -25.71 5.62
CA PRO A 84 -5.66 -24.88 4.79
C PRO A 84 -6.07 -24.80 3.32
N ARG A 85 -6.62 -25.89 2.76
CA ARG A 85 -7.14 -25.92 1.38
C ARG A 85 -8.39 -25.07 1.22
N MET A 86 -9.34 -25.14 2.15
CA MET A 86 -10.56 -24.33 2.10
C MET A 86 -10.27 -22.83 2.27
N ARG A 87 -9.29 -22.48 3.12
CA ARG A 87 -8.80 -21.09 3.24
C ARG A 87 -8.27 -20.59 1.90
N ALA A 88 -7.35 -21.34 1.29
CA ALA A 88 -6.79 -20.97 -0.01
C ALA A 88 -7.84 -20.85 -1.13
N VAL A 89 -8.86 -21.70 -1.14
CA VAL A 89 -9.99 -21.57 -2.09
C VAL A 89 -10.78 -20.29 -1.83
N LEU A 90 -11.13 -20.01 -0.56
CA LEU A 90 -11.87 -18.80 -0.19
C LEU A 90 -11.09 -17.53 -0.57
N ASP A 91 -9.81 -17.47 -0.20
CA ASP A 91 -8.91 -16.37 -0.53
C ASP A 91 -8.81 -16.17 -2.04
N LEU A 92 -8.60 -17.26 -2.80
CA LEU A 92 -8.52 -17.19 -4.25
C LEU A 92 -9.83 -16.68 -4.88
N THR A 93 -10.98 -17.15 -4.40
CA THR A 93 -12.29 -16.69 -4.88
C THR A 93 -12.49 -15.21 -4.57
N LEU A 94 -12.21 -14.76 -3.35
CA LEU A 94 -12.35 -13.35 -2.96
C LEU A 94 -11.38 -12.46 -3.75
N TYR A 95 -10.13 -12.90 -3.94
CA TYR A 95 -9.18 -12.14 -4.73
C TYR A 95 -9.60 -12.03 -6.19
N LEU A 96 -10.06 -13.12 -6.82
CA LEU A 96 -10.45 -13.10 -8.24
C LEU A 96 -11.77 -12.37 -8.50
N VAL A 97 -12.77 -12.53 -7.63
CA VAL A 97 -14.12 -12.02 -7.88
C VAL A 97 -14.28 -10.58 -7.39
N LEU A 98 -13.65 -10.23 -6.27
CA LEU A 98 -13.84 -8.93 -5.63
C LEU A 98 -12.62 -8.03 -5.79
N ILE A 99 -11.45 -8.48 -5.32
CA ILE A 99 -10.29 -7.59 -5.15
C ILE A 99 -9.63 -7.24 -6.49
N LEU A 100 -9.36 -8.23 -7.35
CA LEU A 100 -8.69 -8.00 -8.63
C LEU A 100 -9.47 -7.09 -9.58
N PRO A 101 -10.79 -7.31 -9.83
CA PRO A 101 -11.56 -6.42 -10.68
C PRO A 101 -11.64 -5.01 -10.09
N CYS A 102 -11.86 -4.90 -8.78
CA CYS A 102 -11.93 -3.62 -8.08
C CYS A 102 -10.61 -2.84 -8.18
N LEU A 103 -9.48 -3.47 -7.84
CA LEU A 103 -8.17 -2.84 -7.92
C LEU A 103 -7.77 -2.50 -9.35
N TYR A 104 -8.14 -3.32 -10.33
CA TYR A 104 -7.89 -3.02 -11.74
C TYR A 104 -8.60 -1.74 -12.16
N LEU A 105 -9.91 -1.64 -11.90
CA LEU A 105 -10.71 -0.46 -12.24
C LEU A 105 -10.22 0.80 -11.51
N ILE A 106 -9.87 0.68 -10.23
CA ILE A 106 -9.32 1.80 -9.47
C ILE A 106 -7.96 2.23 -10.03
N SER A 107 -7.07 1.29 -10.33
CA SER A 107 -5.74 1.60 -10.88
C SER A 107 -5.84 2.31 -12.23
N ASP A 108 -6.71 1.83 -13.12
CA ASP A 108 -6.98 2.43 -14.43
C ASP A 108 -7.42 3.90 -14.30
N ARG A 109 -8.43 4.16 -13.46
CA ARG A 109 -8.92 5.52 -13.21
C ARG A 109 -7.89 6.42 -12.53
N LEU A 110 -7.06 5.88 -11.65
CA LEU A 110 -5.99 6.65 -11.01
C LEU A 110 -4.89 7.05 -12.01
N ILE A 111 -4.60 6.21 -13.00
CA ILE A 111 -3.64 6.55 -14.07
C ILE A 111 -4.19 7.68 -14.94
N GLU A 112 -5.47 7.61 -15.33
CA GLU A 112 -6.15 8.72 -16.02
C GLU A 112 -6.14 10.00 -15.18
N TYR A 113 -6.43 9.88 -13.89
CA TYR A 113 -6.44 11.01 -12.95
C TYR A 113 -5.07 11.67 -12.78
N ALA A 114 -4.00 10.88 -12.73
CA ALA A 114 -2.62 11.38 -12.68
C ALA A 114 -2.19 12.02 -14.00
N SER A 115 -2.54 11.41 -15.14
CA SER A 115 -2.17 11.93 -16.47
C SER A 115 -2.90 13.22 -16.82
N SER A 116 -4.18 13.34 -16.44
CA SER A 116 -4.96 14.57 -16.58
C SER A 116 -4.34 15.72 -15.78
N ALA A 117 -3.93 15.47 -14.53
CA ALA A 117 -3.26 16.47 -13.69
C ALA A 117 -1.92 16.95 -14.27
N TYR A 118 -1.18 16.04 -14.92
CA TYR A 118 0.07 16.38 -15.59
C TYR A 118 -0.16 17.29 -16.80
N GLN A 119 -1.17 16.99 -17.61
CA GLN A 119 -1.49 17.76 -18.82
C GLN A 119 -2.09 19.14 -18.50
N SER A 120 -2.94 19.21 -17.47
CA SER A 120 -3.59 20.47 -17.06
C SER A 120 -2.68 21.39 -16.25
N GLY A 121 -1.55 20.89 -15.73
CA GLY A 121 -0.69 21.64 -14.83
C GLY A 121 -1.38 21.98 -13.50
N GLU A 122 -2.33 21.14 -13.08
CA GLU A 122 -3.15 21.36 -11.89
C GLU A 122 -2.27 21.53 -10.64
N ARG A 123 -2.67 22.49 -9.81
CA ARG A 123 -2.04 22.78 -8.51
C ARG A 123 -3.03 22.47 -7.39
N SER A 124 -2.53 22.21 -6.19
CA SER A 124 -3.34 21.67 -5.09
C SER A 124 -4.51 22.56 -4.68
N GLY A 125 -4.37 23.89 -4.76
CA GLY A 125 -5.37 24.87 -4.34
C GLY A 125 -5.66 24.90 -2.83
N ASN A 126 -4.91 24.14 -2.03
CA ASN A 126 -5.22 23.88 -0.61
C ASN A 126 -4.45 24.77 0.37
N SER A 127 -3.37 25.43 -0.07
CA SER A 127 -2.60 26.37 0.74
C SER A 127 -1.92 27.43 -0.13
N ALA A 128 -1.28 28.41 0.53
CA ALA A 128 -0.46 29.41 -0.12
C ALA A 128 0.75 28.84 -0.88
N TRP A 129 1.22 27.63 -0.53
CA TRP A 129 2.33 26.98 -1.24
C TRP A 129 1.92 26.46 -2.61
N ASN A 130 0.67 25.97 -2.75
CA ASN A 130 0.02 25.57 -4.00
C ASN A 130 0.93 24.75 -4.96
N PRO A 131 1.52 23.63 -4.49
CA PRO A 131 2.40 22.79 -5.29
C PRO A 131 1.64 22.14 -6.46
N VAL A 132 2.40 21.74 -7.48
CA VAL A 132 1.87 20.94 -8.59
C VAL A 132 1.46 19.56 -8.07
N ILE A 133 0.24 19.11 -8.40
CA ILE A 133 -0.36 17.93 -7.74
C ILE A 133 -0.06 16.59 -8.44
N TRP A 134 0.31 16.62 -9.72
CA TRP A 134 0.49 15.40 -10.52
C TRP A 134 1.50 14.40 -9.93
N PRO A 135 2.63 14.79 -9.29
CA PRO A 135 3.57 13.81 -8.75
C PRO A 135 2.94 12.98 -7.64
N PHE A 136 2.12 13.62 -6.79
CA PHE A 136 1.40 12.91 -5.74
C PHE A 136 0.36 11.95 -6.33
N ARG A 137 -0.44 12.39 -7.31
CA ARG A 137 -1.42 11.53 -7.99
C ARG A 137 -0.76 10.34 -8.70
N ALA A 138 0.42 10.54 -9.29
CA ALA A 138 1.20 9.47 -9.89
C ALA A 138 1.65 8.43 -8.85
N ILE A 139 2.03 8.85 -7.64
CA ILE A 139 2.35 7.93 -6.54
C ILE A 139 1.10 7.15 -6.09
N ILE A 140 -0.06 7.79 -6.02
CA ILE A 140 -1.33 7.10 -5.72
C ILE A 140 -1.56 6.02 -6.79
N ALA A 141 -1.53 6.36 -8.08
CA ALA A 141 -1.72 5.40 -9.16
C ALA A 141 -0.70 4.23 -9.09
N PHE A 142 0.58 4.55 -8.90
CA PHE A 142 1.65 3.57 -8.77
C PHE A 142 1.43 2.62 -7.58
N SER A 143 0.99 3.15 -6.43
CA SER A 143 0.75 2.34 -5.23
C SER A 143 -0.37 1.30 -5.43
N PHE A 144 -1.44 1.67 -6.14
CA PHE A 144 -2.53 0.77 -6.46
C PHE A 144 -2.14 -0.28 -7.51
N VAL A 145 -1.33 0.10 -8.51
CA VAL A 145 -0.75 -0.86 -9.45
C VAL A 145 0.16 -1.86 -8.73
N LEU A 146 0.98 -1.39 -7.79
CA LEU A 146 1.83 -2.26 -6.98
C LEU A 146 1.00 -3.21 -6.11
N LEU A 147 -0.08 -2.71 -5.50
CA LEU A 147 -1.01 -3.53 -4.73
C LEU A 147 -1.72 -4.58 -5.61
N LEU A 148 -2.13 -4.21 -6.82
CA LEU A 148 -2.70 -5.12 -7.81
C LEU A 148 -1.72 -6.24 -8.16
N LEU A 149 -0.45 -5.92 -8.43
CA LEU A 149 0.60 -6.90 -8.66
C LEU A 149 0.79 -7.82 -7.45
N GLN A 150 0.79 -7.28 -6.23
CA GLN A 150 0.90 -8.09 -5.02
C GLN A 150 -0.29 -9.04 -4.85
N VAL A 151 -1.52 -8.61 -5.15
CA VAL A 151 -2.70 -9.49 -5.13
C VAL A 151 -2.56 -10.62 -6.15
N ILE A 152 -2.01 -10.36 -7.34
CA ILE A 152 -1.72 -11.43 -8.32
C ILE A 152 -0.74 -12.45 -7.71
N ALA A 153 0.30 -12.00 -6.99
CA ALA A 153 1.20 -12.90 -6.29
C ALA A 153 0.49 -13.73 -5.19
N GLU A 154 -0.43 -13.13 -4.44
CA GLU A 154 -1.26 -13.85 -3.45
C GLU A 154 -2.18 -14.90 -4.11
N CYS A 155 -2.82 -14.58 -5.24
CA CYS A 155 -3.58 -15.55 -6.02
C CYS A 155 -2.73 -16.74 -6.46
N LEU A 156 -1.51 -16.49 -6.96
CA LEU A 156 -0.60 -17.55 -7.37
C LEU A 156 -0.15 -18.42 -6.18
N LYS A 157 0.02 -17.84 -4.98
CA LYS A 157 0.30 -18.60 -3.75
C LYS A 157 -0.90 -19.45 -3.33
N ALA A 158 -2.11 -18.90 -3.37
CA ALA A 158 -3.34 -19.62 -3.07
C ALA A 158 -3.56 -20.82 -4.02
N VAL A 159 -3.33 -20.63 -5.33
CA VAL A 159 -3.39 -21.73 -6.32
C VAL A 159 -2.39 -22.84 -5.95
N ARG A 160 -1.16 -22.50 -5.57
CA ARG A 160 -0.14 -23.50 -5.17
C ARG A 160 -0.54 -24.25 -3.91
N ALA A 161 -1.16 -23.57 -2.95
CA ALA A 161 -1.65 -24.19 -1.71
C ALA A 161 -2.77 -25.20 -1.98
N ILE A 162 -3.69 -24.91 -2.91
CA ILE A 162 -4.77 -25.83 -3.32
C ILE A 162 -4.18 -27.12 -3.89
N PHE A 163 -3.13 -27.03 -4.71
CA PHE A 163 -2.42 -28.19 -5.28
C PHE A 163 -1.48 -28.90 -4.29
N GLY A 164 -1.52 -28.58 -2.99
CA GLY A 164 -0.77 -29.29 -1.95
C GLY A 164 0.71 -28.92 -1.86
N ARG A 165 1.12 -27.75 -2.38
CA ARG A 165 2.48 -27.22 -2.20
C ARG A 165 2.46 -26.21 -1.04
N ALA A 166 3.19 -26.53 0.03
CA ALA A 166 3.13 -25.96 1.37
C ALA A 166 3.68 -24.52 1.54
N ASP A 167 3.20 -23.57 0.72
CA ASP A 167 3.62 -22.16 0.81
C ASP A 167 2.50 -21.26 1.40
N TYR A 168 1.46 -21.83 2.02
CA TYR A 168 0.38 -21.02 2.60
C TYR A 168 0.71 -20.63 4.03
N PRO A 169 0.65 -19.33 4.39
CA PRO A 169 0.93 -18.90 5.75
C PRO A 169 -0.06 -19.55 6.73
N GLU A 170 0.48 -20.25 7.73
CA GLU A 170 -0.31 -20.71 8.86
C GLU A 170 -0.82 -19.49 9.65
N THR A 171 -2.09 -19.52 10.05
CA THR A 171 -2.69 -18.43 10.82
C THR A 171 -1.94 -18.27 12.15
N PRO A 172 -1.56 -17.04 12.55
CA PRO A 172 -0.81 -16.79 13.80
C PRO A 172 -1.50 -17.31 15.07
N ALA A 173 -2.81 -17.55 15.02
CA ALA A 173 -3.60 -18.07 16.13
C ALA A 173 -3.14 -19.46 16.63
N ALA A 174 -2.36 -20.22 15.86
CA ALA A 174 -1.79 -21.48 16.35
C ALA A 174 -0.59 -21.28 17.29
N THR A 175 0.12 -20.15 17.20
CA THR A 175 1.36 -19.91 17.95
C THR A 175 1.09 -19.25 19.31
N GLU A 176 0.07 -18.38 19.40
CA GLU A 176 -0.28 -17.70 20.65
C GLU A 176 -1.08 -18.58 21.64
N GLN A 177 -1.54 -19.76 21.23
CA GLN A 177 -2.19 -20.74 22.13
C GLN A 177 -1.21 -21.80 22.67
N GLN A 178 0.09 -21.70 22.34
CA GLN A 178 1.14 -22.61 22.80
C GLN A 178 2.20 -21.93 23.70
N GLN A 179 1.97 -20.68 24.11
CA GLN A 179 2.76 -19.96 25.13
C GLN A 179 1.87 -19.58 26.30
#